data_AF-A0A2P4QFC7-F1
#
_entry.id   AF-A0A2P4QFC7-F1
#
_cell.length_a   1.000
_cell.length_b   1.000
_cell.length_c   1.000
_cell.angle_alpha   90.00
_cell.angle_beta   90.00
_cell.angle_gamma   90.00
#
_symmetry.space_group_name_H-M   'P 1'
#
loop_
_entity.id
_entity.type
_entity.pdbx_description
1 polymer ?
#
loop_
_entity_poly.entity_id
_entity_poly.type
_entity_poly.pdbx_seq_one_letter_code
_entity_poly.pdbx_strand_id
1 'polypeptide(L)'
;MKYAFVYFKNDEDFSIATNNVYEYEGQQLEWSPLDTKSCHRCGYTGHVAKECQTELRQRSNKLNRNQLLQQFKNRNKSRFNSYADATKGNRYPTNRQRH
;
A
#
# COMPACT_ATOMS: atom_id res chain seq x y z
N MET A 1 3.68 -6.13 5.89
CA MET A 1 5.05 -6.56 6.26
C MET A 1 5.58 -7.44 5.13
N LYS A 2 6.89 -7.47 4.87
CA LYS A 2 7.51 -8.23 3.77
C LYS A 2 8.28 -9.44 4.31
N TYR A 3 7.58 -10.35 4.96
CA TYR A 3 8.15 -11.62 5.41
C TYR A 3 7.08 -12.70 5.33
N ALA A 4 7.52 -13.94 5.27
CA ALA A 4 6.69 -15.13 5.34
C ALA A 4 7.32 -16.11 6.33
N PHE A 5 6.49 -16.94 6.95
CA PHE A 5 6.95 -18.03 7.80
C PHE A 5 6.87 -19.32 7.00
N VAL A 6 7.97 -20.07 7.00
CA VAL A 6 8.06 -21.40 6.39
C VAL A 6 8.48 -22.37 7.49
N TYR A 7 7.83 -23.52 7.53
CA TYR A 7 8.14 -24.59 8.47
C TYR A 7 8.86 -25.71 7.73
N PHE A 8 9.96 -26.19 8.30
CA PHE A 8 10.73 -27.31 7.77
C PHE A 8 10.41 -28.57 8.59
N LYS A 9 10.49 -29.73 7.94
CA LYS A 9 10.26 -31.01 8.59
C LYS A 9 11.47 -31.43 9.45
N ASN A 10 12.67 -31.10 8.99
CA ASN A 10 13.93 -31.52 9.57
C ASN A 10 14.83 -30.29 9.83
N ASP A 11 15.67 -30.38 10.86
CA ASP A 11 16.62 -29.32 11.23
C ASP A 11 17.75 -29.15 10.19
N GLU A 12 18.06 -30.20 9.43
CA GLU A 12 19.02 -30.17 8.32
C GLU A 12 18.54 -29.24 7.20
N ASP A 13 17.28 -29.39 6.75
CA ASP A 13 16.68 -28.54 5.72
C ASP A 13 16.61 -27.08 6.17
N PHE A 14 16.28 -26.85 7.45
CA PHE A 14 16.29 -25.52 8.04
C PHE A 14 17.69 -24.89 8.02
N SER A 15 18.71 -25.67 8.36
CA SER A 15 20.11 -25.22 8.35
C SER A 15 20.56 -24.89 6.93
N ILE A 16 20.22 -25.72 5.95
CA ILE A 16 20.51 -25.46 4.54
C ILE A 16 19.81 -24.18 4.07
N ALA A 17 18.53 -24.00 4.39
CA ALA A 17 17.78 -22.81 3.98
C ALA A 17 18.36 -21.52 4.57
N THR A 18 18.76 -21.54 5.83
CA THR A 18 19.29 -20.35 6.55
C THR A 18 20.69 -19.96 6.07
N ASN A 19 21.50 -20.93 5.61
CA ASN A 19 22.85 -20.65 5.13
C ASN A 19 22.92 -20.08 3.70
N ASN A 20 21.79 -20.03 2.99
CA ASN A 20 21.74 -19.60 1.60
C ASN A 20 21.13 -18.19 1.47
N VAL A 21 21.85 -17.30 0.78
CA VAL A 21 21.32 -16.00 0.33
C VAL A 21 20.83 -16.16 -1.10
N TYR A 22 19.54 -15.89 -1.31
CA TYR A 22 18.91 -15.94 -2.63
C TYR A 22 18.83 -14.54 -3.22
N GLU A 23 19.06 -14.40 -4.53
CA GLU A 23 18.85 -13.14 -5.23
C GLU A 23 17.65 -13.26 -6.17
N TYR A 24 16.67 -12.36 -6.02
CA TYR A 24 15.47 -12.31 -6.86
C TYR A 24 15.19 -10.87 -7.26
N GLU A 25 15.10 -10.60 -8.57
CA GLU A 25 14.90 -9.24 -9.12
C GLU A 25 15.86 -8.17 -8.55
N GLY A 26 17.12 -8.56 -8.28
CA GLY A 26 18.14 -7.68 -7.70
C GLY A 26 17.93 -7.38 -6.20
N GLN A 27 17.07 -8.14 -5.51
CA GLN A 27 16.89 -8.07 -4.06
C GLN A 27 17.47 -9.33 -3.41
N GLN A 28 18.33 -9.14 -2.42
CA GLN A 28 18.83 -10.22 -1.57
C GLN A 28 17.73 -10.65 -0.59
N LEU A 29 17.42 -11.94 -0.61
CA LEU A 29 16.46 -12.63 0.25
C LEU A 29 17.22 -13.64 1.10
N GLU A 30 16.89 -13.69 2.38
CA GLU A 30 17.56 -14.53 3.36
C GLU A 30 16.50 -15.17 4.27
N TRP A 31 16.64 -16.47 4.51
CA TRP A 31 15.89 -17.14 5.56
C TRP A 31 16.64 -16.98 6.88
N SER A 32 15.92 -16.65 7.95
CA SER A 32 16.52 -16.49 9.26
C SER A 32 15.63 -17.07 10.36
N PRO A 33 16.20 -17.41 11.53
CA PRO A 33 15.42 -17.78 12.70
C PRO A 33 14.43 -16.69 13.10
N LEU A 34 13.34 -17.08 13.76
CA LEU A 34 12.24 -16.20 14.11
C LEU A 34 12.66 -14.98 14.97
N ASP A 35 13.69 -15.18 15.80
CA ASP A 35 14.18 -14.17 16.75
C ASP A 35 15.12 -13.15 16.09
N THR A 36 15.58 -13.42 14.86
CA THR A 36 16.51 -12.56 14.15
C THR A 36 15.76 -11.37 13.54
N LYS A 37 16.26 -10.17 13.83
CA LYS A 37 15.68 -8.94 13.27
C LYS A 37 16.15 -8.77 11.83
N SER A 38 15.20 -8.56 10.92
CA SER A 38 15.47 -8.20 9.54
C SER A 38 15.06 -6.77 9.22
N CYS A 39 15.69 -6.20 8.19
CA CYS A 39 15.33 -4.91 7.65
C CYS A 39 13.88 -4.91 7.17
N HIS A 40 13.02 -4.11 7.78
CA HIS A 40 11.61 -4.00 7.38
C HIS A 40 11.38 -3.38 5.97
N ARG A 41 12.43 -2.91 5.29
CA ARG A 41 12.36 -2.35 3.93
C ARG A 41 12.69 -3.40 2.86
N CYS A 42 13.83 -4.09 3.01
CA CYS A 42 14.35 -5.05 2.03
C CYS A 42 14.29 -6.52 2.47
N GLY A 43 14.22 -6.82 3.78
CA GLY A 43 14.14 -8.18 4.31
C GLY A 43 15.47 -8.80 4.72
N TYR A 44 16.61 -8.16 4.44
CA TYR A 44 17.95 -8.65 4.81
C TYR A 44 18.25 -8.48 6.31
N THR A 45 18.96 -9.43 6.94
CA THR A 45 19.23 -9.41 8.39
C THR A 45 20.44 -8.57 8.80
N GLY A 46 21.35 -8.26 7.88
CA GLY A 46 22.59 -7.53 8.20
C GLY A 46 22.44 -6.05 8.54
N HIS A 47 21.24 -5.46 8.41
CA HIS A 47 20.97 -4.07 8.78
C HIS A 47 19.50 -3.85 9.15
N VAL A 48 19.19 -2.73 9.80
CA VAL A 48 17.81 -2.32 10.09
C VAL A 48 17.32 -1.27 9.09
N ALA A 49 16.00 -1.05 9.03
CA ALA A 49 15.37 -0.13 8.08
C ALA A 49 15.98 1.29 8.04
N LYS A 50 16.60 1.75 9.13
CA LYS A 50 17.28 3.05 9.23
C LYS A 50 18.55 3.13 8.37
N GLU A 51 19.26 2.02 8.23
CA GLU A 51 20.54 1.90 7.53
C GLU A 51 20.38 1.35 6.10
N CYS A 52 19.15 0.99 5.74
CA CYS A 52 18.83 0.41 4.45
C CYS A 52 18.97 1.44 3.33
N GLN A 53 19.94 1.19 2.45
CA GLN A 53 20.23 1.98 1.25
C GLN A 53 19.32 1.64 0.06
N THR A 54 18.47 0.61 0.18
CA THR A 54 17.51 0.28 -0.86
C THR A 54 16.51 1.42 -1.02
N GLU A 55 16.52 2.05 -2.19
CA GLU A 55 15.49 2.98 -2.61
C GLU A 55 14.14 2.28 -2.50
N LEU A 56 13.26 2.80 -1.63
CA LEU A 56 11.89 2.32 -1.58
C LEU A 56 11.33 2.50 -2.99
N ARG A 57 10.81 1.44 -3.64
CA ARG A 57 9.83 1.58 -4.73
C ARG A 57 8.80 2.55 -4.18
N GLN A 58 8.91 3.82 -4.60
CA GLN A 58 8.25 4.92 -3.91
C GLN A 58 6.78 4.54 -3.86
N ARG A 59 6.23 4.40 -2.64
CA ARG A 59 4.80 4.17 -2.48
C ARG A 59 4.13 5.29 -3.26
N SER A 60 3.57 4.92 -4.42
CA SER A 60 2.94 5.78 -5.43
C SER A 60 2.71 7.19 -4.91
N ASN A 61 3.48 8.17 -5.40
CA ASN A 61 3.31 9.61 -5.19
C ASN A 61 2.03 9.95 -4.43
N LYS A 62 2.06 9.86 -3.09
CA LYS A 62 0.88 10.19 -2.30
C LYS A 62 0.67 11.67 -2.54
N LEU A 63 -0.43 11.98 -3.23
CA LEU A 63 -0.77 13.35 -3.57
C LEU A 63 -0.72 14.19 -2.30
N ASN A 64 -0.05 15.34 -2.40
CA ASN A 64 -0.02 16.32 -1.33
C ASN A 64 -1.48 16.63 -0.90
N ARG A 65 -1.72 16.92 0.37
CA ARG A 65 -3.05 17.31 0.91
C ARG A 65 -3.78 18.27 -0.03
N ASN A 66 -3.08 19.27 -0.58
CA ASN A 66 -3.65 20.23 -1.52
C ASN A 66 -4.04 19.59 -2.86
N GLN A 67 -3.21 18.71 -3.41
CA GLN A 67 -3.51 17.96 -4.64
C GLN A 67 -4.72 17.02 -4.44
N LEU A 68 -4.80 16.36 -3.30
CA LEU A 68 -5.93 15.51 -2.93
C LEU A 68 -7.23 16.33 -2.79
N LEU A 69 -7.17 17.48 -2.11
CA LEU A 69 -8.28 18.43 -2.01
C LEU A 69 -8.74 18.93 -3.38
N GLN A 70 -7.80 19.21 -4.30
CA GLN A 70 -8.14 19.60 -5.66
C GLN A 70 -8.83 18.49 -6.44
N GLN A 71 -8.41 17.22 -6.30
CA GLN A 71 -9.11 16.10 -6.93
C GLN A 71 -10.57 15.98 -6.47
N PHE A 72 -10.83 16.13 -5.16
CA PHE A 72 -12.21 16.11 -4.64
C PHE A 72 -13.04 17.30 -5.14
N LYS A 73 -12.45 18.50 -5.20
CA LYS A 73 -13.13 19.69 -5.74
C LYS A 73 -13.47 19.52 -7.23
N ASN A 74 -12.56 18.99 -8.03
CA ASN A 74 -12.77 18.77 -9.46
C ASN A 74 -13.87 17.73 -9.72
N ARG A 75 -13.89 16.62 -8.94
CA ARG A 75 -14.97 15.62 -9.02
C ARG A 75 -16.35 16.18 -8.68
N ASN A 76 -16.43 17.10 -7.71
CA ASN A 76 -17.70 17.72 -7.34
C ASN A 76 -18.14 18.79 -8.35
N LYS A 77 -17.19 19.55 -8.92
CA LYS A 77 -17.48 20.54 -9.96
C LYS A 77 -18.06 19.92 -11.24
N SER A 78 -17.66 18.68 -11.58
CA SER A 78 -18.22 17.99 -12.75
C SER A 78 -19.62 17.41 -12.53
N ARG A 79 -20.07 17.24 -11.27
CA ARG A 79 -21.40 16.72 -10.94
C ARG A 79 -22.41 17.82 -10.66
N PHE A 80 -21.98 18.95 -10.07
CA PHE A 80 -22.85 20.08 -9.76
C PHE A 80 -22.06 21.39 -9.89
N ASN A 81 -22.63 22.37 -10.59
CA ASN A 81 -21.94 23.64 -10.87
C ASN A 81 -21.84 24.56 -9.64
N SER A 82 -22.70 24.37 -8.64
CA SER A 82 -22.67 25.12 -7.38
C SER A 82 -23.31 24.34 -6.24
N TYR A 83 -23.05 24.76 -5.00
CA TYR A 83 -23.70 24.21 -3.81
C TYR A 83 -25.23 24.33 -3.87
N ALA A 84 -25.74 25.46 -4.38
CA ALA A 84 -27.17 25.66 -4.60
C ALA A 84 -27.77 24.64 -5.59
N ASP A 85 -26.97 24.18 -6.57
CA ASP A 85 -27.40 23.21 -7.58
C ASP A 85 -27.53 21.78 -7.03
N ALA A 86 -26.63 21.39 -6.12
CA ALA A 86 -26.66 20.09 -5.46
C ALA A 86 -27.94 19.86 -4.61
N THR A 87 -28.59 20.93 -4.17
CA THR A 87 -29.84 20.88 -3.38
C THR A 87 -31.12 20.81 -4.24
N LYS A 88 -31.03 21.04 -5.55
CA LYS A 88 -32.20 21.08 -6.44
C LYS A 88 -32.68 19.70 -6.90
N GLY A 89 -31.85 18.66 -6.78
CA GLY A 89 -32.11 17.32 -7.32
C GLY A 89 -33.18 16.51 -6.60
N ASN A 90 -33.83 17.04 -5.56
CA ASN A 90 -34.85 16.32 -4.78
C ASN A 90 -36.17 17.11 -4.67
N ARG A 91 -36.72 17.56 -5.81
CA ARG A 91 -38.10 18.05 -5.85
C ARG A 91 -39.03 16.88 -6.17
N TYR A 92 -39.85 16.52 -5.18
CA TYR A 92 -40.96 15.57 -5.27
C TYR A 92 -41.75 15.66 -6.58
N PRO A 93 -42.31 14.54 -7.09
CA PRO A 93 -43.06 14.52 -8.34
C PRO A 93 -44.32 15.39 -8.19
N THR A 94 -44.46 16.40 -9.05
CA THR A 94 -45.65 17.24 -9.12
C THR A 94 -46.81 16.40 -9.64
N ASN A 95 -47.77 16.11 -8.75
CA ASN A 95 -49.07 15.57 -9.07
C ASN A 95 -49.83 16.58 -9.96
N ARG A 96 -49.86 16.34 -11.27
CA ARG A 96 -50.75 17.06 -12.19
C ARG A 96 -52.00 16.22 -12.39
N GLN A 97 -53.06 16.57 -11.65
CA GLN A 97 -54.43 16.18 -11.94
C GLN A 97 -54.74 16.53 -13.41
N ARG A 98 -55.10 15.53 -14.21
CA ARG A 98 -55.80 15.72 -15.48
C ARG A 98 -57.27 15.36 -15.26
N HIS A 99 -58.12 16.37 -15.37
CA HIS A 99 -59.52 16.24 -15.74
C HIS A 99 -59.62 15.75 -17.19
#